data_AF-A0A7U4H5M9-F1
#
_entry.id   AF-A0A7U4H5M9-F1
#
_cell.length_a   1.000
_cell.length_b   1.000
_cell.length_c   1.000
_cell.angle_alpha   90.00
_cell.angle_beta   90.00
_cell.angle_gamma   90.00
#
_symmetry.space_group_name_H-M   'P 1'
#
loop_
_entity.id
_entity.type
_entity.pdbx_description
1 polymer ?
#
loop_
_entity_poly.entity_id
_entity_poly.type
_entity_poly.pdbx_seq_one_letter_code
_entity_poly.pdbx_strand_id
1 'polypeptide(L)'
;MIAEPRNEIMIDESVGLKLRPDYSVRTSLKRDEVTARQMVSIETRADELQGWTWHLFYHRSLLNLLTISDWVPRTFTNLEVLRNEDSYELDRKKREVWHPVLSYMPRVDRSHFENPESQYLFRFSDIREEGIRKWLELVDRCQQGMTLLAYVAKEQEHLALETLNMLAGTILDCIGWYVVETKNQTERMIRNSKTGEIRSAGFYQMLEAVQEELGDVFPFTDPEDWRRNMRKAFVGNKHGDAEGVDFQTMYDVTMQSLVIARMWVGLQLGADGNTLKERVSSDEIGKRVSRFIAW
;
A
#
# COMPACT_ATOMS: atom_id res chain seq x y z
N MET A 1 -30.69 13.85 13.53
CA MET A 1 -31.11 13.45 12.16
C MET A 1 -30.63 14.52 11.20
N ILE A 2 -30.26 14.15 9.97
CA ILE A 2 -29.46 14.85 8.93
C ILE A 2 -27.95 14.64 9.19
N ALA A 3 -27.15 14.07 8.28
CA ALA A 3 -27.18 14.17 6.82
C ALA A 3 -26.92 12.84 6.06
N GLU A 4 -27.64 12.61 4.96
CA GLU A 4 -27.07 11.98 3.75
C GLU A 4 -26.45 13.10 2.90
N PRO A 5 -25.30 12.84 2.26
CA PRO A 5 -25.28 12.08 1.02
C PRO A 5 -24.47 10.80 1.19
N ARG A 6 -25.17 9.65 1.20
CA ARG A 6 -24.54 8.33 1.01
C ARG A 6 -24.22 8.17 -0.48
N ASN A 7 -23.22 8.90 -0.95
CA ASN A 7 -22.60 8.55 -2.22
C ASN A 7 -21.68 7.37 -1.95
N GLU A 8 -22.27 6.17 -2.01
CA GLU A 8 -21.51 4.93 -2.05
C GLU A 8 -20.61 4.96 -3.28
N ILE A 9 -19.34 4.64 -3.10
CA ILE A 9 -18.36 4.58 -4.19
C ILE A 9 -18.16 3.11 -4.53
N MET A 10 -18.77 2.67 -5.62
CA MET A 10 -18.62 1.30 -6.11
C MET A 10 -17.20 1.12 -6.68
N ILE A 11 -16.44 0.20 -6.09
CA ILE A 11 -15.09 -0.12 -6.54
C ILE A 11 -15.13 -1.30 -7.50
N ASP A 12 -15.74 -2.41 -7.11
CA ASP A 12 -15.79 -3.63 -7.90
C ASP A 12 -17.12 -4.36 -7.66
N GLU A 13 -17.99 -4.32 -8.67
CA GLU A 13 -19.33 -4.94 -8.61
C GLU A 13 -19.26 -6.46 -8.49
N SER A 14 -18.23 -7.11 -9.05
CA SER A 14 -18.12 -8.58 -9.08
C SER A 14 -17.99 -9.20 -7.68
N VAL A 15 -17.53 -8.41 -6.73
CA VAL A 15 -17.33 -8.79 -5.33
C VAL A 15 -18.12 -7.90 -4.35
N GLY A 16 -18.98 -7.03 -4.90
CA GLY A 16 -19.74 -6.04 -4.16
C GLY A 16 -18.88 -5.13 -3.29
N LEU A 17 -17.65 -4.82 -3.72
CA LEU A 17 -16.72 -3.98 -2.98
C LEU A 17 -17.06 -2.51 -3.19
N LYS A 18 -17.33 -1.80 -2.09
CA LYS A 18 -17.61 -0.36 -2.11
C LYS A 18 -17.01 0.36 -0.91
N LEU A 19 -16.77 1.66 -1.10
CA LEU A 19 -16.45 2.59 -0.01
C LEU A 19 -17.72 3.36 0.40
N ARG A 20 -17.90 3.52 1.70
CA ARG A 20 -19.05 4.24 2.28
C ARG A 20 -18.53 5.36 3.18
N PRO A 21 -18.35 6.57 2.64
CA PRO A 21 -18.13 7.75 3.45
C PRO A 21 -19.36 8.00 4.33
N ASP A 22 -19.14 8.24 5.61
CA ASP A 22 -20.17 8.59 6.59
C ASP A 22 -19.74 9.82 7.39
N TYR A 23 -20.72 10.64 7.73
CA TYR A 23 -20.53 11.85 8.52
C TYR A 23 -21.60 11.93 9.60
N SER A 24 -21.16 12.07 10.86
CA SER A 24 -22.05 12.23 11.99
C SER A 24 -21.65 13.40 12.86
N VAL A 25 -22.65 14.17 13.31
CA VAL A 25 -22.49 15.24 14.29
C VAL A 25 -23.29 14.88 15.52
N ARG A 26 -22.65 14.89 16.68
CA ARG A 26 -23.28 14.67 17.98
C ARG A 26 -23.11 15.92 18.82
N THR A 27 -24.22 16.46 19.28
CA THR A 27 -24.27 17.59 20.21
C THR A 27 -24.54 17.09 21.62
N SER A 28 -23.62 17.32 22.54
CA SER A 28 -23.80 17.01 23.97
C SER A 28 -24.14 18.29 24.73
N LEU A 29 -25.44 18.55 24.91
CA LEU A 29 -25.93 19.71 25.68
C LEU A 29 -25.43 19.73 27.12
N LYS A 30 -25.12 18.56 27.71
CA LYS A 30 -24.59 18.47 29.09
C LYS A 30 -23.12 18.86 29.21
N ARG A 31 -22.35 18.77 28.12
CA ARG A 31 -20.91 19.09 28.09
C ARG A 31 -20.59 20.35 27.29
N ASP A 32 -21.62 21.02 26.77
CA ASP A 32 -21.49 22.11 25.79
C ASP A 32 -20.51 21.74 24.66
N GLU A 33 -20.62 20.51 24.17
CA GLU A 33 -19.67 19.92 23.22
C GLU A 33 -20.39 19.55 21.92
N VAL A 34 -19.75 19.87 20.79
CA VAL A 34 -20.15 19.38 19.46
C VAL A 34 -19.03 18.50 18.92
N THR A 35 -19.30 17.21 18.78
CA THR A 35 -18.37 16.25 18.17
C THR A 35 -18.79 15.97 16.74
N ALA A 36 -17.94 16.29 15.77
CA ALA A 36 -18.09 15.86 14.38
C ALA A 36 -17.19 14.66 14.11
N ARG A 37 -17.70 13.64 13.41
CA ARG A 37 -16.93 12.45 13.01
C ARG A 37 -17.14 12.17 11.53
N GLN A 38 -16.04 11.98 10.82
CA GLN A 38 -15.99 11.48 9.45
C GLN A 38 -15.38 10.08 9.48
N MET A 39 -16.02 9.13 8.81
CA MET A 39 -15.55 7.76 8.69
C MET A 39 -15.70 7.30 7.25
N VAL A 40 -14.86 6.36 6.84
CA VAL A 40 -15.04 5.63 5.58
C VAL A 40 -15.06 4.16 5.92
N SER A 41 -16.17 3.49 5.60
CA SER A 41 -16.28 2.04 5.74
C SER A 41 -15.94 1.37 4.42
N ILE A 42 -15.26 0.23 4.49
CA ILE A 42 -15.07 -0.68 3.36
C ILE A 42 -16.11 -1.79 3.51
N GLU A 43 -16.94 -1.98 2.51
CA GLU A 43 -17.96 -3.03 2.48
C GLU A 43 -17.70 -3.97 1.32
N THR A 44 -17.84 -5.27 1.57
CA THR A 44 -17.95 -6.30 0.53
C THR A 44 -19.27 -7.04 0.75
N ARG A 45 -20.02 -7.28 -0.33
CA ARG A 45 -21.30 -7.99 -0.29
C ARG A 45 -21.32 -9.04 -1.39
N ALA A 46 -21.51 -10.30 -1.01
CA ALA A 46 -21.59 -11.42 -1.94
C ALA A 46 -23.00 -12.01 -1.91
N ASP A 47 -23.51 -12.39 -3.09
CA ASP A 47 -24.79 -13.10 -3.21
C ASP A 47 -24.66 -14.57 -2.78
N GLU A 48 -23.49 -15.16 -3.01
CA GLU A 48 -23.14 -16.50 -2.55
C GLU A 48 -22.44 -16.48 -1.19
N LEU A 49 -22.53 -17.60 -0.47
CA LEU A 49 -21.86 -17.76 0.82
C LEU A 49 -20.33 -17.73 0.62
N GLN A 50 -19.69 -16.69 1.13
CA GLN A 50 -18.24 -16.54 1.11
C GLN A 50 -17.63 -16.75 2.50
N GLY A 51 -16.38 -17.22 2.51
CA GLY A 51 -15.61 -17.34 3.74
C GLY A 51 -15.20 -15.98 4.31
N TRP A 52 -15.09 -15.86 5.63
CA TRP A 52 -14.66 -14.62 6.28
C TRP A 52 -13.31 -14.09 5.75
N THR A 53 -12.38 -14.99 5.44
CA THR A 53 -11.05 -14.65 4.88
C THR A 53 -11.13 -13.99 3.51
N TRP A 54 -12.14 -14.32 2.71
CA TRP A 54 -12.38 -13.71 1.40
C TRP A 54 -12.74 -12.23 1.55
N HIS A 55 -13.66 -11.89 2.46
CA HIS A 55 -13.99 -10.48 2.76
C HIS A 55 -12.77 -9.73 3.31
N LEU A 56 -12.04 -10.36 4.24
CA LEU A 56 -10.85 -9.77 4.84
C LEU A 56 -9.71 -9.51 3.86
N PHE A 57 -9.60 -10.29 2.77
CA PHE A 57 -8.61 -10.04 1.73
C PHE A 57 -8.79 -8.63 1.17
N TYR A 58 -9.98 -8.30 0.66
CA TYR A 58 -10.25 -6.98 0.08
C TYR A 58 -10.08 -5.86 1.10
N HIS A 59 -10.63 -6.02 2.30
CA HIS A 59 -10.55 -4.98 3.34
C HIS A 59 -9.10 -4.71 3.72
N ARG A 60 -8.30 -5.75 3.96
CA ARG A 60 -6.88 -5.59 4.29
C ARG A 60 -6.08 -5.05 3.12
N SER A 61 -6.38 -5.45 1.89
CA SER A 61 -5.71 -4.92 0.70
C SER A 61 -5.91 -3.40 0.60
N LEU A 62 -7.12 -2.89 0.85
CA LEU A 62 -7.38 -1.45 0.86
C LEU A 62 -6.71 -0.74 2.05
N LEU A 63 -6.70 -1.36 3.23
CA LEU A 63 -5.96 -0.83 4.38
C LEU A 63 -4.45 -0.76 4.10
N ASN A 64 -3.89 -1.80 3.47
CA ASN A 64 -2.49 -1.83 3.05
C ASN A 64 -2.18 -0.72 2.06
N LEU A 65 -3.07 -0.47 1.09
CA LEU A 65 -2.92 0.63 0.14
C LEU A 65 -2.85 1.98 0.86
N LEU A 66 -3.72 2.19 1.85
CA LEU A 66 -3.72 3.41 2.66
C LEU A 66 -2.38 3.56 3.41
N THR A 67 -1.93 2.52 4.12
CA THR A 67 -0.64 2.51 4.82
C THR A 67 0.55 2.74 3.88
N ILE A 68 0.53 2.18 2.66
CA ILE A 68 1.57 2.38 1.65
C ILE A 68 1.54 3.83 1.14
N SER A 69 0.35 4.43 1.03
CA SER A 69 0.20 5.77 0.46
C SER A 69 0.75 6.87 1.38
N ASP A 70 0.62 6.76 2.70
CA ASP A 70 1.10 7.77 3.66
C ASP A 70 2.26 7.30 4.57
N TRP A 71 2.60 6.02 4.51
CA TRP A 71 3.62 5.39 5.35
C TRP A 71 3.34 5.41 6.85
N VAL A 72 2.07 5.49 7.25
CA VAL A 72 1.63 5.47 8.64
C VAL A 72 0.89 4.16 8.91
N PRO A 73 1.27 3.35 9.91
CA PRO A 73 0.55 2.12 10.25
C PRO A 73 -0.94 2.37 10.51
N ARG A 74 -1.81 1.90 9.60
CA ARG A 74 -3.26 2.00 9.72
C ARG A 74 -3.87 0.73 10.28
N THR A 75 -4.99 0.89 10.99
CA THR A 75 -5.79 -0.19 11.58
C THR A 75 -7.28 0.07 11.41
N PHE A 76 -8.10 -0.95 11.55
CA PHE A 76 -9.55 -0.78 11.56
C PHE A 76 -10.03 -0.29 12.92
N THR A 77 -10.97 0.64 12.93
CA THR A 77 -11.65 1.09 14.15
C THR A 77 -12.87 0.25 14.48
N ASN A 78 -13.42 -0.47 13.50
CA ASN A 78 -14.50 -1.43 13.70
C ASN A 78 -14.50 -2.50 12.61
N LEU A 79 -15.09 -3.65 12.92
CA LEU A 79 -15.42 -4.70 11.97
C LEU A 79 -16.82 -5.22 12.30
N GLU A 80 -17.67 -5.27 11.28
CA GLU A 80 -19.05 -5.69 11.41
C GLU A 80 -19.42 -6.64 10.27
N VAL A 81 -20.40 -7.50 10.52
CA VAL A 81 -20.93 -8.46 9.55
C VAL A 81 -22.45 -8.37 9.55
N LEU A 82 -23.03 -8.59 8.39
CA LEU A 82 -24.46 -8.61 8.16
C LEU A 82 -24.80 -9.84 7.31
N ARG A 83 -25.77 -10.64 7.74
CA ARG A 83 -26.43 -11.63 6.88
C ARG A 83 -27.73 -11.07 6.32
N ASN A 84 -28.23 -11.67 5.24
CA ASN A 84 -29.51 -11.27 4.64
C ASN A 84 -30.71 -11.38 5.61
N GLU A 85 -30.61 -12.28 6.59
CA GLU A 85 -31.62 -12.47 7.65
C GLU A 85 -31.53 -11.42 8.77
N ASP A 86 -30.38 -10.72 8.90
CA ASP A 86 -30.10 -9.78 10.00
C ASP A 86 -30.77 -8.42 9.72
N SER A 87 -32.10 -8.42 9.78
CA SER A 87 -32.90 -7.22 9.52
C SER A 87 -34.18 -7.21 10.33
N TYR A 88 -34.68 -6.02 10.62
CA TYR A 88 -35.98 -5.82 11.28
C TYR A 88 -36.77 -4.73 10.55
N GLU A 89 -38.09 -4.75 10.70
CA GLU A 89 -38.95 -3.68 10.20
C GLU A 89 -39.18 -2.62 11.29
N LEU A 90 -38.95 -1.36 10.93
CA LEU A 90 -39.30 -0.20 11.74
C LEU A 90 -39.90 0.87 10.84
N ASP A 91 -41.07 1.39 11.18
CA ASP A 91 -41.82 2.38 10.39
C ASP A 91 -42.05 1.95 8.93
N ARG A 92 -42.38 0.67 8.71
CA ARG A 92 -42.54 0.04 7.38
C ARG A 92 -41.28 0.11 6.49
N LYS A 93 -40.12 0.34 7.09
CA LYS A 93 -38.82 0.26 6.41
C LYS A 93 -38.02 -0.90 6.99
N LYS A 94 -37.53 -1.77 6.11
CA LYS A 94 -36.56 -2.80 6.47
C LYS A 94 -35.24 -2.12 6.82
N ARG A 95 -34.70 -2.41 8.01
CA ARG A 95 -33.41 -1.92 8.48
C ARG A 95 -32.46 -3.09 8.68
N GLU A 96 -31.25 -2.94 8.17
CA GLU A 96 -30.15 -3.90 8.34
C GLU A 96 -29.56 -3.80 9.76
N VAL A 97 -29.17 -4.93 10.34
CA VAL A 97 -28.54 -5.04 11.66
C VAL A 97 -27.11 -5.53 11.49
N TRP A 98 -26.16 -4.62 11.60
CA TRP A 98 -24.74 -4.96 11.57
C TRP A 98 -24.31 -5.50 12.94
N HIS A 99 -23.68 -6.67 12.94
CA HIS A 99 -23.18 -7.33 14.14
C HIS A 99 -21.67 -7.18 14.27
N PRO A 100 -21.14 -6.83 15.45
CA PRO A 100 -19.71 -6.66 15.64
C PRO A 100 -18.98 -8.00 15.53
N VAL A 101 -17.84 -7.99 14.82
CA VAL A 101 -16.98 -9.16 14.69
C VAL A 101 -15.83 -9.07 15.69
N LEU A 102 -15.58 -10.17 16.38
CA LEU A 102 -14.34 -10.38 17.14
C LEU A 102 -13.36 -11.12 16.24
N SER A 103 -12.28 -10.44 15.86
CA SER A 103 -11.23 -11.02 15.03
C SER A 103 -9.87 -10.83 15.69
N TYR A 104 -9.05 -11.87 15.67
CA TYR A 104 -7.65 -11.77 16.10
C TYR A 104 -6.78 -11.10 15.03
N MET A 105 -7.24 -11.06 13.78
CA MET A 105 -6.54 -10.42 12.66
C MET A 105 -7.55 -9.99 11.59
N PRO A 106 -7.57 -8.73 11.12
CA PRO A 106 -6.66 -7.65 11.49
C PRO A 106 -6.94 -7.15 12.93
N ARG A 107 -5.94 -6.52 13.55
CA ARG A 107 -6.13 -5.83 14.82
C ARG A 107 -7.22 -4.76 14.62
N VAL A 108 -8.13 -4.64 15.57
CA VAL A 108 -9.14 -3.57 15.59
C VAL A 108 -8.82 -2.69 16.78
N ASP A 109 -8.49 -1.42 16.52
CA ASP A 109 -8.26 -0.44 17.58
C ASP A 109 -9.47 0.48 17.72
N ARG A 110 -10.28 0.22 18.74
CA ARG A 110 -11.48 1.00 19.07
C ARG A 110 -11.18 2.19 19.99
N SER A 111 -9.93 2.36 20.42
CA SER A 111 -9.52 3.30 21.46
C SER A 111 -8.96 4.61 20.93
N HIS A 112 -8.39 4.61 19.72
CA HIS A 112 -7.81 5.79 19.09
C HIS A 112 -8.57 6.18 17.81
N PHE A 113 -9.14 7.38 17.82
CA PHE A 113 -9.84 7.99 16.67
C PHE A 113 -9.00 9.08 15.98
N GLU A 114 -7.76 9.28 16.42
CA GLU A 114 -6.89 10.29 15.83
C GLU A 114 -6.32 9.74 14.53
N ASN A 115 -6.81 10.27 13.42
CA ASN A 115 -6.15 10.15 12.14
C ASN A 115 -5.16 11.32 12.07
N PRO A 116 -3.85 11.11 12.31
CA PRO A 116 -2.89 12.20 12.23
C PRO A 116 -2.97 12.84 10.84
N GLU A 117 -2.71 14.14 10.74
CA GLU A 117 -2.56 14.79 9.44
C GLU A 117 -1.40 14.15 8.69
N SER A 118 -1.72 13.17 7.85
CA SER A 118 -0.74 12.41 7.09
C SER A 118 -0.57 13.02 5.70
N GLN A 119 0.68 13.15 5.30
CA GLN A 119 1.06 13.57 3.95
C GLN A 119 1.06 12.33 3.05
N TYR A 120 -0.05 12.12 2.36
CA TYR A 120 -0.18 11.06 1.37
C TYR A 120 0.70 11.35 0.15
N LEU A 121 1.56 10.40 -0.24
CA LEU A 121 2.29 10.44 -1.49
C LEU A 121 1.33 10.44 -2.69
N PHE A 122 0.28 9.62 -2.64
CA PHE A 122 -0.88 9.66 -3.53
C PHE A 122 -2.18 9.46 -2.76
N ARG A 123 -3.27 10.06 -3.23
CA ARG A 123 -4.59 10.11 -2.59
C ARG A 123 -5.63 9.42 -3.48
N PHE A 124 -6.80 9.13 -2.91
CA PHE A 124 -7.94 8.62 -3.68
C PHE A 124 -8.30 9.53 -4.87
N SER A 125 -8.17 10.86 -4.74
CA SER A 125 -8.41 11.80 -5.85
C SER A 125 -7.50 11.58 -7.06
N ASP A 126 -6.30 11.04 -6.84
CA ASP A 126 -5.28 10.88 -7.87
C ASP A 126 -5.46 9.56 -8.63
N ILE A 127 -5.97 8.52 -7.96
CA ILE A 127 -6.06 7.14 -8.51
C ILE A 127 -7.51 6.70 -8.79
N ARG A 128 -8.48 7.25 -8.06
CA ARG A 128 -9.92 6.96 -8.13
C ARG A 128 -10.24 5.46 -8.00
N GLU A 129 -11.46 5.06 -8.37
CA GLU A 129 -11.95 3.68 -8.29
C GLU A 129 -11.12 2.73 -9.17
N GLU A 130 -10.73 3.20 -10.35
CA GLU A 130 -9.89 2.46 -11.30
C GLU A 130 -8.53 2.08 -10.68
N GLY A 131 -7.88 3.02 -10.00
CA GLY A 131 -6.62 2.75 -9.34
C GLY A 131 -6.73 1.76 -8.19
N ILE A 132 -7.86 1.71 -7.47
CA ILE A 132 -8.09 0.67 -6.47
C ILE A 132 -8.23 -0.71 -7.12
N ARG A 133 -8.90 -0.82 -8.29
CA ARG A 133 -8.98 -2.09 -9.03
C ARG A 133 -7.60 -2.54 -9.52
N LYS A 134 -6.81 -1.64 -10.09
CA LYS A 134 -5.41 -1.92 -10.47
C LYS A 134 -4.55 -2.34 -9.29
N TRP A 135 -4.79 -1.78 -8.10
CA TRP A 135 -4.10 -2.21 -6.88
C TRP A 135 -4.45 -3.65 -6.51
N LEU A 136 -5.73 -4.04 -6.59
CA LEU A 136 -6.14 -5.42 -6.32
C LEU A 136 -5.52 -6.40 -7.32
N GLU A 137 -5.46 -6.03 -8.60
CA GLU A 137 -4.75 -6.81 -9.63
C GLU A 137 -3.24 -6.90 -9.33
N LEU A 138 -2.64 -5.81 -8.85
CA LEU A 138 -1.21 -5.77 -8.51
C LEU A 138 -0.88 -6.65 -7.31
N VAL A 139 -1.76 -6.69 -6.31
CA VAL A 139 -1.63 -7.59 -5.14
C VAL A 139 -1.71 -9.06 -5.56
N ASP A 140 -2.42 -9.39 -6.63
CA ASP A 140 -2.47 -10.75 -7.18
C ASP A 140 -1.24 -11.06 -8.05
N ARG A 141 -0.91 -10.18 -8.99
CA ARG A 141 0.13 -10.43 -10.02
C ARG A 141 1.56 -10.17 -9.54
N CYS A 142 1.76 -9.29 -8.55
CA CYS A 142 3.04 -9.01 -7.90
C CYS A 142 2.94 -9.34 -6.40
N GLN A 143 2.34 -10.49 -6.08
CA GLN A 143 1.92 -10.85 -4.72
C GLN A 143 3.03 -10.73 -3.67
N GLN A 144 4.20 -11.31 -3.93
CA GLN A 144 5.31 -11.28 -2.97
C GLN A 144 5.81 -9.86 -2.72
N GLY A 145 6.00 -9.06 -3.78
CA GLY A 145 6.44 -7.67 -3.67
C GLY A 145 5.47 -6.82 -2.88
N MET A 146 4.17 -6.89 -3.20
CA MET A 146 3.14 -6.10 -2.52
C MET A 146 2.90 -6.55 -1.08
N THR A 147 3.00 -7.85 -0.80
CA THR A 147 2.90 -8.38 0.57
C THR A 147 4.05 -7.87 1.44
N LEU A 148 5.29 -7.90 0.93
CA LEU A 148 6.46 -7.41 1.66
C LEU A 148 6.41 -5.88 1.82
N LEU A 149 5.98 -5.13 0.80
CA LEU A 149 5.83 -3.68 0.90
C LEU A 149 4.79 -3.30 1.96
N ALA A 150 3.64 -3.97 1.98
CA ALA A 150 2.61 -3.77 3.00
C ALA A 150 3.08 -4.15 4.41
N TYR A 151 3.91 -5.19 4.54
CA TYR A 151 4.52 -5.58 5.81
C TYR A 151 5.51 -4.51 6.30
N VAL A 152 6.43 -4.08 5.44
CA VAL A 152 7.41 -3.04 5.77
C VAL A 152 6.72 -1.73 6.14
N ALA A 153 5.69 -1.31 5.40
CA ALA A 153 4.96 -0.07 5.68
C ALA A 153 4.28 -0.08 7.08
N LYS A 154 3.99 -1.26 7.64
CA LYS A 154 3.42 -1.42 8.99
C LYS A 154 4.47 -1.55 10.08
N GLU A 155 5.54 -2.28 9.81
CA GLU A 155 6.47 -2.75 10.84
C GLU A 155 7.83 -2.03 10.83
N GLN A 156 8.05 -1.07 9.93
CA GLN A 156 9.38 -0.44 9.73
C GLN A 156 10.05 0.06 11.02
N GLU A 157 9.29 0.58 11.98
CA GLU A 157 9.84 1.10 13.25
C GLU A 157 10.37 0.00 14.19
N HIS A 158 10.04 -1.26 13.90
CA HIS A 158 10.39 -2.43 14.70
C HIS A 158 11.42 -3.34 14.01
N LEU A 159 11.89 -2.97 12.81
CA LEU A 159 12.84 -3.74 12.04
C LEU A 159 14.26 -3.20 12.21
N ALA A 160 15.23 -4.10 12.41
CA ALA A 160 16.63 -3.76 12.26
C ALA A 160 16.91 -3.28 10.82
N LEU A 161 17.87 -2.37 10.65
CA LEU A 161 18.14 -1.75 9.35
C LEU A 161 18.55 -2.80 8.31
N GLU A 162 19.34 -3.79 8.69
CA GLU A 162 19.77 -4.89 7.82
C GLU A 162 18.57 -5.69 7.31
N THR A 163 17.62 -6.00 8.20
CA THR A 163 16.37 -6.66 7.86
C THR A 163 15.52 -5.80 6.93
N LEU A 164 15.40 -4.50 7.23
CA LEU A 164 14.66 -3.56 6.41
C LEU A 164 15.28 -3.43 5.00
N ASN A 165 16.61 -3.41 4.90
CA ASN A 165 17.33 -3.39 3.63
C ASN A 165 17.12 -4.68 2.83
N MET A 166 17.17 -5.85 3.47
CA MET A 166 16.87 -7.12 2.82
C MET A 166 15.44 -7.17 2.26
N LEU A 167 14.47 -6.65 3.02
CA LEU A 167 13.08 -6.58 2.58
C LEU A 167 12.91 -5.58 1.43
N ALA A 168 13.50 -4.38 1.53
CA ALA A 168 13.49 -3.38 0.46
C ALA A 168 14.12 -3.92 -0.83
N GLY A 169 15.24 -4.64 -0.74
CA GLY A 169 15.87 -5.30 -1.88
C GLY A 169 14.98 -6.36 -2.50
N THR A 170 14.35 -7.21 -1.69
CA THR A 170 13.42 -8.23 -2.17
C THR A 170 12.18 -7.61 -2.83
N ILE A 171 11.64 -6.52 -2.27
CA ILE A 171 10.52 -5.77 -2.88
C ILE A 171 10.91 -5.30 -4.28
N LEU A 172 12.07 -4.66 -4.43
CA LEU A 172 12.53 -4.17 -5.73
C LEU A 172 12.84 -5.28 -6.73
N ASP A 173 13.36 -6.42 -6.28
CA ASP A 173 13.57 -7.59 -7.13
C ASP A 173 12.24 -8.13 -7.68
N CYS A 174 11.20 -8.23 -6.81
CA CYS A 174 9.85 -8.63 -7.23
C CYS A 174 9.21 -7.61 -8.19
N ILE A 175 9.34 -6.31 -7.91
CA ILE A 175 8.80 -5.26 -8.78
C ILE A 175 9.50 -5.29 -10.14
N GLY A 176 10.84 -5.30 -10.15
CA GLY A 176 11.60 -5.34 -11.40
C GLY A 176 11.33 -6.58 -12.22
N TRP A 177 11.15 -7.75 -11.57
CA TRP A 177 10.74 -8.97 -12.26
C TRP A 177 9.35 -8.84 -12.88
N TYR A 178 8.38 -8.32 -12.13
CA TYR A 178 7.02 -8.06 -12.64
C TYR A 178 7.04 -7.12 -13.86
N VAL A 179 7.87 -6.08 -13.84
CA VAL A 179 8.06 -5.16 -14.97
C VAL A 179 8.63 -5.91 -16.19
N VAL A 180 9.71 -6.67 -15.99
CA VAL A 180 10.39 -7.44 -17.03
C VAL A 180 9.44 -8.43 -17.68
N GLU A 181 8.66 -9.17 -16.90
CA GLU A 181 7.65 -10.10 -17.41
C GLU A 181 6.54 -9.39 -18.18
N THR A 182 5.96 -8.34 -17.59
CA THR A 182 4.80 -7.64 -18.18
C THR A 182 5.17 -6.92 -19.49
N LYS A 183 6.40 -6.44 -19.61
CA LYS A 183 6.92 -5.79 -20.83
C LYS A 183 7.68 -6.72 -21.76
N ASN A 184 7.80 -8.00 -21.41
CA ASN A 184 8.52 -9.02 -22.19
C ASN A 184 9.97 -8.59 -22.54
N GLN A 185 10.70 -8.06 -21.55
CA GLN A 185 12.11 -7.65 -21.69
C GLN A 185 13.04 -8.87 -21.72
N THR A 186 13.03 -9.60 -22.84
CA THR A 186 13.72 -10.89 -22.99
C THR A 186 15.23 -10.84 -22.73
N GLU A 187 15.87 -9.68 -22.93
CA GLU A 187 17.28 -9.43 -22.66
C GLU A 187 17.62 -9.47 -21.15
N ARG A 188 16.63 -9.25 -20.29
CA ARG A 188 16.74 -9.33 -18.82
C ARG A 188 16.27 -10.68 -18.27
N MET A 189 16.00 -11.63 -19.15
CA MET A 189 15.53 -12.97 -18.82
C MET A 189 16.59 -14.02 -19.15
N ILE A 190 16.90 -14.87 -18.17
CA ILE A 190 17.78 -16.02 -18.36
C ILE A 190 16.97 -17.29 -18.24
N ARG A 191 17.15 -18.20 -19.21
CA ARG A 191 16.57 -19.54 -19.12
C ARG A 191 17.47 -20.45 -18.30
N ASN A 192 16.92 -21.07 -17.26
CA ASN A 192 17.59 -22.11 -16.51
C ASN A 192 17.80 -23.32 -17.43
N SER A 193 19.07 -23.70 -17.65
CA SER A 193 19.41 -24.81 -18.55
C SER A 193 18.93 -26.18 -18.05
N LYS A 194 18.65 -26.34 -16.76
CA LYS A 194 18.19 -27.60 -16.16
C LYS A 194 16.67 -27.70 -16.09
N THR A 195 15.99 -26.64 -15.62
CA THR A 195 14.54 -26.65 -15.41
C THR A 195 13.76 -26.08 -16.60
N GLY A 196 14.43 -25.35 -17.49
CA GLY A 196 13.79 -24.63 -18.59
C GLY A 196 13.04 -23.37 -18.16
N GLU A 197 12.96 -23.09 -16.86
CA GLU A 197 12.28 -21.95 -16.26
C GLU A 197 12.99 -20.64 -16.62
N ILE A 198 12.20 -19.59 -16.83
CA ILE A 198 12.71 -18.23 -17.05
C ILE A 198 12.89 -17.58 -15.69
N ARG A 199 14.04 -16.92 -15.49
CA ARG A 199 14.35 -16.16 -14.28
C ARG A 199 15.00 -14.82 -14.63
N SER A 200 15.03 -13.92 -13.66
CA SER A 200 15.77 -12.66 -13.75
C SER A 200 17.25 -12.87 -14.12
N ALA A 201 17.78 -11.96 -14.94
CA ALA A 201 19.22 -11.87 -15.25
C ALA A 201 20.08 -11.41 -14.05
N GLY A 202 19.45 -10.92 -12.98
CA GLY A 202 20.08 -10.56 -11.73
C GLY A 202 19.50 -9.30 -11.10
N PHE A 203 19.75 -9.12 -9.81
CA PHE A 203 19.17 -8.02 -9.02
C PHE A 203 19.43 -6.63 -9.62
N TYR A 204 20.64 -6.37 -10.13
CA TYR A 204 20.98 -5.08 -10.73
C TYR A 204 20.12 -4.75 -11.96
N GLN A 205 19.79 -5.77 -12.78
CA GLN A 205 18.90 -5.61 -13.94
C GLN A 205 17.45 -5.33 -13.50
N MET A 206 17.03 -5.87 -12.35
CA MET A 206 15.71 -5.54 -11.78
C MET A 206 15.67 -4.09 -11.30
N LEU A 207 16.73 -3.61 -10.65
CA LEU A 207 16.84 -2.19 -10.27
C LEU A 207 16.79 -1.25 -11.49
N GLU A 208 17.48 -1.64 -12.57
CA GLU A 208 17.48 -0.90 -13.82
C GLU A 208 16.08 -0.85 -14.46
N ALA A 209 15.37 -1.98 -14.49
CA ALA A 209 13.99 -2.04 -14.96
C ALA A 209 13.05 -1.14 -14.14
N VAL A 210 13.15 -1.15 -12.81
CA VAL A 210 12.33 -0.27 -11.94
C VAL A 210 12.62 1.20 -12.19
N GLN A 211 13.90 1.57 -12.35
CA GLN A 211 14.27 2.95 -12.67
C GLN A 211 13.72 3.40 -14.02
N GLU A 212 13.84 2.56 -15.05
CA GLU A 212 13.30 2.86 -16.38
C GLU A 212 11.79 3.06 -16.36
N GLU A 213 11.05 2.32 -15.52
CA GLU A 213 9.61 2.56 -15.33
C GLU A 213 9.30 3.92 -14.74
N LEU A 214 10.14 4.41 -13.83
CA LEU A 214 9.98 5.74 -13.27
C LEU A 214 10.37 6.83 -14.27
N GLY A 215 11.31 6.56 -15.19
CA GLY A 215 11.70 7.49 -16.25
C GLY A 215 12.00 8.90 -15.72
N ASP A 216 11.36 9.91 -16.32
CA ASP A 216 11.54 11.32 -15.93
C ASP A 216 11.03 11.64 -14.51
N VAL A 217 10.30 10.73 -13.87
CA VAL A 217 9.82 10.90 -12.48
C VAL A 217 10.67 10.17 -11.44
N PHE A 218 11.80 9.62 -11.85
CA PHE A 218 12.78 9.08 -10.90
C PHE A 218 13.24 10.16 -9.91
N PRO A 219 13.20 9.90 -8.58
CA PRO A 219 13.31 10.97 -7.59
C PRO A 219 14.72 11.44 -7.26
N PHE A 220 15.76 10.68 -7.59
CA PHE A 220 17.11 10.96 -7.08
C PHE A 220 18.09 11.41 -8.16
N THR A 221 18.99 12.32 -7.78
CA THR A 221 19.94 12.99 -8.68
C THR A 221 20.93 12.03 -9.36
N ASP A 222 21.33 10.96 -8.68
CA ASP A 222 22.25 9.96 -9.21
C ASP A 222 21.64 8.55 -9.15
N PRO A 223 20.95 8.13 -10.25
CA PRO A 223 20.35 6.81 -10.32
C PRO A 223 21.39 5.69 -10.30
N GLU A 224 22.61 5.91 -10.84
CA GLU A 224 23.66 4.89 -10.87
C GLU A 224 24.19 4.61 -9.46
N ASP A 225 24.44 5.67 -8.69
CA ASP A 225 24.86 5.55 -7.30
C ASP A 225 23.80 4.84 -6.46
N TRP A 226 22.50 5.13 -6.66
CA TRP A 226 21.42 4.39 -6.02
C TRP A 226 21.49 2.88 -6.38
N ARG A 227 21.54 2.52 -7.67
CA ARG A 227 21.58 1.10 -8.09
C ARG A 227 22.79 0.36 -7.51
N ARG A 228 23.97 0.98 -7.60
CA ARG A 228 25.22 0.42 -7.08
C ARG A 228 25.18 0.21 -5.57
N ASN A 229 24.78 1.23 -4.82
CA ASN A 229 24.74 1.19 -3.36
C ASN A 229 23.66 0.21 -2.87
N MET A 230 22.50 0.15 -3.55
CA MET A 230 21.43 -0.75 -3.16
C MET A 230 21.84 -2.21 -3.37
N ARG A 231 22.49 -2.50 -4.51
CA ARG A 231 23.07 -3.82 -4.77
C ARG A 231 24.10 -4.20 -3.71
N LYS A 232 25.06 -3.31 -3.41
CA LYS A 232 26.09 -3.61 -2.40
C LYS A 232 25.51 -3.83 -1.01
N ALA A 233 24.57 -2.99 -0.58
CA ALA A 233 23.88 -3.16 0.70
C ALA A 233 23.13 -4.50 0.78
N PHE A 234 22.32 -4.80 -0.24
CA PHE A 234 21.50 -6.01 -0.27
C PHE A 234 22.34 -7.30 -0.34
N VAL A 235 23.36 -7.33 -1.21
CA VAL A 235 24.24 -8.49 -1.37
C VAL A 235 25.12 -8.66 -0.12
N GLY A 236 25.66 -7.57 0.43
CA GLY A 236 26.46 -7.58 1.66
C GLY A 236 25.70 -8.12 2.87
N ASN A 237 24.41 -7.79 3.01
CA ASN A 237 23.56 -8.33 4.08
C ASN A 237 23.21 -9.82 3.88
N LYS A 238 23.25 -10.32 2.64
CA LYS A 238 22.88 -11.69 2.29
C LYS A 238 24.06 -12.66 2.31
N HIS A 239 25.25 -12.19 1.95
CA HIS A 239 26.43 -13.01 1.72
C HIS A 239 27.56 -12.58 2.65
N GLY A 240 27.98 -13.46 3.57
CA GLY A 240 29.02 -13.13 4.57
C GLY A 240 30.41 -12.89 3.97
N ASP A 241 30.63 -13.24 2.71
CA ASP A 241 31.86 -12.99 1.94
C ASP A 241 31.79 -11.72 1.07
N ALA A 242 30.64 -11.06 1.00
CA ALA A 242 30.47 -9.84 0.21
C ALA A 242 30.81 -8.58 1.02
N GLU A 243 31.54 -7.66 0.39
CA GLU A 243 31.76 -6.32 0.95
C GLU A 243 30.43 -5.54 0.92
N GLY A 244 29.96 -5.15 2.09
CA GLY A 244 28.76 -4.32 2.27
C GLY A 244 29.03 -2.83 2.06
N VAL A 245 28.13 -2.02 2.60
CA VAL A 245 28.29 -0.56 2.71
C VAL A 245 28.27 -0.17 4.19
N ASP A 246 28.72 1.04 4.50
CA ASP A 246 28.57 1.57 5.85
C ASP A 246 27.10 1.78 6.24
N PHE A 247 26.85 1.95 7.54
CA PHE A 247 25.50 2.07 8.09
C PHE A 247 24.70 3.23 7.49
N GLN A 248 25.32 4.40 7.26
CA GLN A 248 24.62 5.57 6.74
C GLN A 248 24.23 5.34 5.27
N THR A 249 25.14 4.78 4.47
CA THR A 249 24.86 4.42 3.07
C THR A 249 23.74 3.38 2.99
N MET A 250 23.72 2.38 3.88
CA MET A 250 22.65 1.39 3.95
C MET A 250 21.30 2.04 4.29
N TYR A 251 21.27 2.93 5.28
CA TYR A 251 20.06 3.67 5.66
C TYR A 251 19.53 4.48 4.49
N ASP A 252 20.38 5.30 3.88
CA ASP A 252 20.00 6.20 2.80
C ASP A 252 19.43 5.43 1.62
N VAL A 253 20.12 4.39 1.16
CA VAL A 253 19.69 3.64 -0.01
C VAL A 253 18.44 2.80 0.25
N THR A 254 18.23 2.37 1.49
CA THR A 254 17.01 1.69 1.91
C THR A 254 15.82 2.63 1.87
N MET A 255 15.94 3.84 2.45
CA MET A 255 14.88 4.85 2.41
C MET A 255 14.59 5.29 0.96
N GLN A 256 15.62 5.51 0.14
CA GLN A 256 15.48 5.81 -1.29
C GLN A 256 14.68 4.71 -2.02
N SER A 257 15.02 3.45 -1.77
CA SER A 257 14.38 2.29 -2.38
C SER A 257 12.89 2.16 -2.01
N LEU A 258 12.52 2.51 -0.78
CA LEU A 258 11.12 2.51 -0.34
C LEU A 258 10.32 3.65 -1.00
N VAL A 259 10.91 4.84 -1.18
CA VAL A 259 10.29 5.92 -1.97
C VAL A 259 10.05 5.46 -3.40
N ILE A 260 11.07 4.86 -4.04
CA ILE A 260 10.98 4.33 -5.42
C ILE A 260 9.85 3.29 -5.54
N ALA A 261 9.78 2.33 -4.62
CA ALA A 261 8.73 1.31 -4.64
C ALA A 261 7.33 1.93 -4.52
N ARG A 262 7.14 2.93 -3.64
CA ARG A 262 5.86 3.60 -3.45
C ARG A 262 5.47 4.49 -4.63
N MET A 263 6.42 5.21 -5.22
CA MET A 263 6.18 5.99 -6.43
C MET A 263 5.79 5.08 -7.59
N TRP A 264 6.48 3.96 -7.76
CA TRP A 264 6.13 2.97 -8.76
C TRP A 264 4.70 2.46 -8.57
N VAL A 265 4.31 2.08 -7.35
CA VAL A 265 2.92 1.72 -7.05
C VAL A 265 1.97 2.85 -7.47
N GLY A 266 2.19 4.09 -7.02
CA GLY A 266 1.35 5.23 -7.37
C GLY A 266 1.13 5.39 -8.88
N LEU A 267 2.19 5.27 -9.68
CA LEU A 267 2.10 5.31 -11.15
C LEU A 267 1.27 4.15 -11.72
N GLN A 268 1.47 2.92 -11.23
CA GLN A 268 0.67 1.77 -11.67
C GLN A 268 -0.83 1.98 -11.39
N LEU A 269 -1.16 2.69 -10.32
CA LEU A 269 -2.55 2.99 -9.95
C LEU A 269 -3.13 4.20 -10.71
N GLY A 270 -2.32 4.87 -11.54
CA GLY A 270 -2.75 6.00 -12.37
C GLY A 270 -2.54 7.38 -11.75
N ALA A 271 -1.78 7.49 -10.64
CA ALA A 271 -1.40 8.80 -10.13
C ALA A 271 -0.50 9.53 -11.13
N ASP A 272 -0.67 10.85 -11.23
CA ASP A 272 0.18 11.69 -12.07
C ASP A 272 1.60 11.79 -11.50
N GLY A 273 2.59 11.66 -12.38
CA GLY A 273 3.99 11.65 -12.00
C GLY A 273 4.48 12.96 -11.37
N ASN A 274 4.00 14.12 -11.85
CA ASN A 274 4.37 15.41 -11.26
C ASN A 274 3.76 15.57 -9.87
N THR A 275 2.51 15.11 -9.70
CA THR A 275 1.85 15.06 -8.39
C THR A 275 2.66 14.23 -7.38
N LEU A 276 3.21 13.09 -7.81
CA LEU A 276 4.09 12.29 -6.96
C LEU A 276 5.36 13.07 -6.62
N LYS A 277 6.05 13.67 -7.60
CA LYS A 277 7.28 14.46 -7.40
C LYS A 277 7.11 15.56 -6.36
N GLU A 278 6.05 16.35 -6.49
CA GLU A 278 5.75 17.47 -5.59
C GLU A 278 5.58 17.00 -4.13
N ARG A 279 5.10 15.78 -3.93
CA ARG A 279 4.78 15.23 -2.60
C ARG A 279 5.88 14.38 -2.01
N VAL A 280 6.87 13.91 -2.77
CA VAL A 280 8.01 13.16 -2.21
C VAL A 280 8.70 13.97 -1.11
N SER A 281 8.95 15.26 -1.33
CA SER A 281 9.70 16.07 -0.35
C SER A 281 8.95 16.27 0.98
N SER A 282 7.63 16.11 0.98
CA SER A 282 6.78 16.25 2.17
C SER A 282 6.25 14.91 2.71
N ASP A 283 6.52 13.82 2.00
CA ASP A 283 6.29 12.44 2.40
C ASP A 283 7.17 12.03 3.60
N GLU A 284 6.67 11.10 4.41
CA GLU A 284 7.32 10.65 5.64
C GLU A 284 8.70 10.02 5.41
N ILE A 285 8.88 9.24 4.34
CA ILE A 285 10.19 8.71 3.97
C ILE A 285 10.97 9.73 3.16
N GLY A 286 10.33 10.41 2.22
CA GLY A 286 11.01 11.35 1.34
C GLY A 286 11.72 12.49 2.08
N LYS A 287 11.18 12.97 3.20
CA LYS A 287 11.88 13.91 4.11
C LYS A 287 13.26 13.40 4.56
N ARG A 288 13.36 12.10 4.86
CA ARG A 288 14.59 11.43 5.36
C ARG A 288 15.69 11.39 4.31
N VAL A 289 15.32 11.44 3.03
CA VAL A 289 16.24 11.39 1.87
C VAL A 289 16.19 12.66 1.02
N SER A 290 15.65 13.74 1.56
CA SER A 290 15.46 15.03 0.86
C SER A 290 16.72 15.58 0.20
N ARG A 291 17.90 15.35 0.81
CA ARG A 291 19.20 15.75 0.27
C ARG A 291 19.59 15.08 -1.06
N PHE A 292 18.92 13.99 -1.43
CA PHE A 292 19.18 13.24 -2.67
C PHE A 292 18.14 13.55 -3.76
N ILE A 293 17.08 14.31 -3.45
CA ILE A 293 16.00 14.60 -4.39
C ILE A 293 16.51 15.57 -5.46
N ALA A 294 16.14 15.31 -6.71
CA ALA A 294 16.67 16.03 -7.87
C ALA A 294 16.06 17.43 -8.14
N TRP A 295 15.10 17.86 -7.31
CA TRP A 295 14.34 19.12 -7.49
C TRP A 295 14.10 19.86 -6.17
#